data_AF-A0A1Y2KXE5-F1
#
_entry.id   AF-A0A1Y2KXE5-F1
#
_cell.length_a   1.000
_cell.length_b   1.000
_cell.length_c   1.000
_cell.angle_alpha   90.00
_cell.angle_beta   90.00
_cell.angle_gamma   90.00
#
_symmetry.space_group_name_H-M   'P 1'
#
loop_
_entity.id
_entity.type
_entity.pdbx_description
1 polymer ?
#
loop_
_entity_poly.entity_id
_entity_poly.type
_entity_poly.pdbx_seq_one_letter_code
_entity_poly.pdbx_strand_id
1 'polypeptide(L)'
;MENLMSENFAQFQDRINYLEATDPVSMALGTLYLEGASILDTQDRQGALHFYDRAEDIFRKHQQGGNSALSGEQPPLHSRHAKSALALCLNNRAALLVDMAQWDAARRAASEAVTLRRDLLNADWSQSKTPVQDPALYKSLRADLVYSLGALARAHAGEGNFPAALATCHDALMLLRPVADDKTDPAFGLLGKMTAFYSQVCALAGQKPDPALLFPLLQGLAAQKRTPE
;
A
#
# COMPACT_ATOMS: atom_id res chain seq x y z
N MET A 1 9.91 21.87 -20.21
CA MET A 1 9.39 20.82 -19.32
C MET A 1 9.43 21.29 -17.87
N GLU A 2 10.51 21.95 -17.42
CA GLU A 2 10.57 22.64 -16.11
C GLU A 2 9.45 23.69 -15.89
N ASN A 3 9.18 24.56 -16.88
CA ASN A 3 8.15 25.60 -16.75
C ASN A 3 6.71 25.06 -16.55
N LEU A 4 6.39 23.94 -17.19
CA LEU A 4 5.08 23.27 -17.05
C LEU A 4 4.94 22.57 -15.69
N MET A 5 6.05 22.03 -15.16
CA MET A 5 6.07 21.41 -13.83
C MET A 5 5.98 22.46 -12.72
N SER A 6 6.63 23.62 -12.88
CA SER A 6 6.53 24.72 -11.92
C SER A 6 5.16 25.39 -11.90
N GLU A 7 4.51 25.56 -13.06
CA GLU A 7 3.14 26.08 -13.15
C GLU A 7 2.12 25.13 -12.52
N ASN A 8 2.27 23.82 -12.77
CA ASN A 8 1.41 22.80 -12.14
C ASN A 8 1.60 22.75 -10.62
N PHE A 9 2.82 22.90 -10.12
CA PHE A 9 3.08 22.92 -8.68
C PHE A 9 2.53 24.18 -7.99
N ALA A 10 2.59 25.34 -8.65
CA ALA A 10 2.00 26.59 -8.14
C ALA A 10 0.46 26.49 -8.03
N GLN A 11 -0.20 26.02 -9.09
CA GLN A 11 -1.66 25.80 -9.07
C GLN A 11 -2.06 24.74 -8.03
N PHE A 12 -1.23 23.73 -7.84
CA PHE A 12 -1.42 22.70 -6.83
C PHE A 12 -1.32 23.29 -5.41
N GLN A 13 -0.32 24.14 -5.14
CA GLN A 13 -0.17 24.81 -3.85
C GLN A 13 -1.32 25.77 -3.55
N ASP A 14 -1.85 26.47 -4.56
CA ASP A 14 -3.02 27.34 -4.39
C ASP A 14 -4.27 26.56 -3.94
N ARG A 15 -4.46 25.34 -4.45
CA ARG A 15 -5.56 24.47 -4.03
C ARG A 15 -5.41 24.01 -2.59
N ILE A 16 -4.18 23.69 -2.17
CA ILE A 16 -3.89 23.37 -0.76
C ILE A 16 -4.21 24.57 0.13
N ASN A 17 -3.69 25.76 -0.19
CA ASN A 17 -3.90 26.96 0.60
C ASN A 17 -5.40 27.31 0.73
N TYR A 18 -6.15 27.17 -0.36
CA TYR A 18 -7.60 27.40 -0.35
C TYR A 18 -8.33 26.42 0.59
N LEU A 19 -8.01 25.13 0.50
CA LEU A 19 -8.66 24.11 1.35
C LEU A 19 -8.20 24.18 2.80
N GLU A 20 -6.95 24.52 3.09
CA GLU A 20 -6.50 24.80 4.46
C GLU A 20 -7.31 25.94 5.11
N ALA A 21 -7.67 26.97 4.33
CA ALA A 21 -8.44 28.11 4.83
C ALA A 21 -9.95 27.82 4.95
N THR A 22 -10.50 26.96 4.10
CA THR A 22 -11.96 26.76 3.98
C THR A 22 -12.48 25.47 4.57
N ASP A 23 -11.70 24.38 4.49
CA ASP A 23 -12.05 23.05 5.01
C ASP A 23 -10.77 22.24 5.37
N PRO A 24 -10.12 22.58 6.50
CA PRO A 24 -8.78 22.10 6.87
C PRO A 24 -8.74 20.61 7.25
N VAL A 25 -9.89 19.95 7.35
CA VAL A 25 -9.97 18.52 7.67
C VAL A 25 -10.57 17.71 6.54
N SER A 26 -10.86 18.30 5.37
CA SER A 26 -11.48 17.58 4.25
C SER A 26 -10.64 16.41 3.74
N MET A 27 -11.32 15.32 3.35
CA MET A 27 -10.71 14.22 2.59
C MET A 27 -10.00 14.73 1.32
N ALA A 28 -10.53 15.76 0.66
CA ALA A 28 -9.93 16.35 -0.52
C ALA A 28 -8.54 16.95 -0.23
N LEU A 29 -8.41 17.69 0.89
CA LEU A 29 -7.12 18.22 1.32
C LEU A 29 -6.14 17.11 1.68
N GLY A 30 -6.60 16.06 2.37
CA GLY A 30 -5.77 14.88 2.66
C GLY A 30 -5.24 14.20 1.39
N THR A 31 -6.09 14.04 0.37
CA THR A 31 -5.69 13.49 -0.93
C THR A 31 -4.69 14.38 -1.66
N LEU A 32 -4.88 15.70 -1.64
CA LEU A 32 -3.89 16.62 -2.23
C LEU A 32 -2.54 16.47 -1.53
N TYR A 33 -2.49 16.45 -0.20
CA TYR A 33 -1.21 16.23 0.48
C TYR A 33 -0.54 14.91 0.10
N LEU A 34 -1.31 13.82 -0.02
CA LEU A 34 -0.79 12.53 -0.47
C LEU A 34 -0.23 12.58 -1.91
N GLU A 35 -0.92 13.26 -2.82
CA GLU A 35 -0.45 13.49 -4.19
C GLU A 35 0.84 14.32 -4.19
N GLY A 36 0.88 15.41 -3.43
CA GLY A 36 2.04 16.28 -3.31
C GLY A 36 3.25 15.57 -2.74
N ALA A 37 3.06 14.73 -1.72
CA ALA A 37 4.12 13.90 -1.18
C ALA A 37 4.72 12.96 -2.24
N SER A 38 3.86 12.37 -3.08
CA SER A 38 4.27 11.44 -4.13
C SER A 38 4.96 12.13 -5.31
N ILE A 39 4.72 13.44 -5.51
CA ILE A 39 5.46 14.25 -6.49
C ILE A 39 6.85 14.62 -5.96
N LEU A 40 6.96 14.90 -4.66
CA LEU A 40 8.18 15.37 -4.02
C LEU A 40 9.15 14.24 -3.62
N ASP A 41 8.70 12.99 -3.55
CA ASP A 41 9.44 11.85 -2.98
C ASP A 41 10.88 11.68 -3.52
N THR A 42 11.12 12.02 -4.77
CA THR A 42 12.41 11.89 -5.47
C THR A 42 13.23 13.18 -5.47
N GLN A 43 12.60 14.34 -5.25
CA GLN A 43 13.21 15.66 -5.36
C GLN A 43 13.54 16.25 -4.00
N ASP A 44 12.60 16.16 -3.06
CA ASP A 44 12.70 16.64 -1.69
C ASP A 44 12.04 15.63 -0.75
N ARG A 45 12.85 14.68 -0.28
CA ARG A 45 12.41 13.63 0.63
C ARG A 45 11.87 14.19 1.94
N GLN A 46 12.42 15.29 2.43
CA GLN A 46 11.99 15.87 3.71
C GLN A 46 10.68 16.64 3.55
N GLY A 47 10.52 17.37 2.45
CA GLY A 47 9.24 17.97 2.05
C GLY A 47 8.15 16.92 1.85
N ALA A 48 8.46 15.82 1.18
CA ALA A 48 7.54 14.71 1.01
C ALA A 48 7.07 14.11 2.35
N LEU A 49 7.98 13.93 3.33
CA LEU A 49 7.61 13.48 4.67
C LEU A 49 6.65 14.45 5.38
N HIS A 50 6.88 15.76 5.26
CA HIS A 50 5.96 16.77 5.80
C HIS A 50 4.56 16.67 5.18
N PHE A 51 4.48 16.45 3.87
CA PHE A 51 3.19 16.24 3.20
C PHE A 51 2.51 14.95 3.67
N TYR A 52 3.25 13.85 3.85
CA TYR A 52 2.70 12.63 4.43
C TYR A 52 2.18 12.84 5.85
N ASP A 53 2.87 13.60 6.70
CA ASP A 53 2.40 13.94 8.06
C ASP A 53 1.05 14.66 8.02
N ARG A 54 0.87 15.62 7.11
CA ARG A 54 -0.38 16.38 6.95
C ARG A 54 -1.53 15.52 6.42
N ALA A 55 -1.26 14.68 5.42
CA ALA A 55 -2.25 13.73 4.90
C ALA A 55 -2.70 12.72 5.98
N GLU A 56 -1.75 12.18 6.74
CA GLU A 56 -1.99 11.20 7.79
C GLU A 56 -2.90 11.75 8.89
N ASP A 57 -2.64 12.97 9.39
CA ASP A 57 -3.46 13.63 10.41
C ASP A 57 -4.92 13.78 9.97
N ILE A 58 -5.14 14.20 8.71
CA ILE A 58 -6.48 14.33 8.13
C ILE A 58 -7.18 12.98 8.03
N PHE A 59 -6.54 11.96 7.44
CA PHE A 59 -7.16 10.65 7.28
C PHE A 59 -7.46 9.97 8.63
N ARG A 60 -6.61 10.18 9.65
CA ARG A 60 -6.88 9.70 11.02
C ARG A 60 -8.09 10.37 11.64
N LYS A 61 -8.24 11.69 11.49
CA LYS A 61 -9.43 12.42 11.95
C LYS A 61 -10.70 11.88 11.30
N HIS A 62 -10.66 11.57 10.00
CA HIS A 62 -11.77 10.95 9.29
C HIS A 62 -12.06 9.50 9.73
N GLN A 63 -11.03 8.72 10.01
CA GLN A 63 -11.15 7.36 10.52
C GLN A 63 -11.81 7.33 11.91
N GLN A 64 -11.38 8.24 12.81
CA GLN A 64 -11.88 8.34 14.19
C GLN A 64 -13.22 9.07 14.29
N GLY A 65 -13.45 10.06 13.43
CA GLY A 65 -14.65 10.90 13.35
C GLY A 65 -15.84 10.25 12.66
N GLY A 66 -15.77 8.95 12.33
CA GLY A 66 -16.85 8.15 11.73
C GLY A 66 -18.13 8.00 12.57
N ASN A 67 -18.34 8.87 13.57
CA ASN A 67 -19.54 8.96 14.38
C ASN A 67 -20.20 10.36 14.36
N SER A 68 -19.81 11.29 13.47
CA SER A 68 -20.50 12.60 13.37
C SER A 68 -20.79 13.02 11.94
N ALA A 69 -22.08 12.87 11.56
CA ALA A 69 -22.97 13.82 10.86
C ALA A 69 -22.48 14.75 9.72
N LEU A 70 -21.25 14.66 9.22
CA LEU A 70 -20.66 15.66 8.31
C LEU A 70 -20.58 15.24 6.84
N SER A 71 -20.81 13.98 6.51
CA SER A 71 -21.02 13.53 5.14
C SER A 71 -22.32 12.76 5.11
N GLY A 72 -23.28 13.15 4.26
CA GLY A 72 -24.54 12.42 4.04
C GLY A 72 -24.35 11.03 3.42
N GLU A 73 -23.14 10.47 3.49
CA GLU A 73 -22.81 9.11 3.08
C GLU A 73 -23.07 8.12 4.22
N GLN A 74 -23.32 6.86 3.87
CA GLN A 74 -23.51 5.81 4.86
C GLN A 74 -22.27 5.71 5.77
N PRO A 75 -22.42 5.79 7.11
CA PRO A 75 -21.31 5.86 8.06
C PRO A 75 -20.21 4.78 7.90
N PRO A 76 -20.49 3.51 7.50
CA PRO A 76 -19.43 2.53 7.29
C PRO A 76 -18.54 2.78 6.05
N LEU A 77 -19.07 3.42 4.99
CA LEU A 77 -18.30 3.65 3.75
C LEU A 77 -17.28 4.78 3.89
N HIS A 78 -17.64 5.84 4.61
CA HIS A 78 -16.74 6.98 4.87
C HIS A 78 -15.51 6.56 5.68
N SER A 79 -15.72 5.78 6.75
CA SER A 79 -14.62 5.23 7.55
C SER A 79 -13.74 4.28 6.74
N ARG A 80 -14.34 3.50 5.82
CA ARG A 80 -13.61 2.60 4.92
C ARG A 80 -12.71 3.35 3.95
N HIS A 81 -13.21 4.40 3.29
CA HIS A 81 -12.42 5.24 2.39
C HIS A 81 -11.26 5.91 3.13
N ALA A 82 -11.51 6.45 4.33
CA ALA A 82 -10.47 7.04 5.18
C ALA A 82 -9.40 6.01 5.57
N LYS A 83 -9.79 4.79 5.95
CA LYS A 83 -8.84 3.69 6.23
C LYS A 83 -8.00 3.31 5.01
N SER A 84 -8.61 3.20 3.83
CA SER A 84 -7.89 2.90 2.58
C SER A 84 -6.88 3.99 2.22
N ALA A 85 -7.28 5.26 2.33
CA ALA A 85 -6.41 6.40 2.08
C ALA A 85 -5.25 6.49 3.09
N LEU A 86 -5.54 6.29 4.38
CA LEU A 86 -4.53 6.23 5.44
C LEU A 86 -3.50 5.11 5.18
N ALA A 87 -3.97 3.91 4.83
CA ALA A 87 -3.10 2.78 4.54
C ALA A 87 -2.19 3.05 3.32
N LEU A 88 -2.71 3.68 2.28
CA LEU A 88 -1.91 4.09 1.11
C LEU A 88 -0.84 5.13 1.50
N CYS A 89 -1.23 6.16 2.26
CA CYS A 89 -0.33 7.19 2.77
C CYS A 89 0.83 6.59 3.59
N LEU A 90 0.51 5.74 4.56
CA LEU A 90 1.49 5.07 5.41
C LEU A 90 2.43 4.17 4.62
N ASN A 91 1.91 3.47 3.62
CA ASN A 91 2.73 2.59 2.79
C ASN A 91 3.71 3.36 1.90
N ASN A 92 3.27 4.45 1.26
CA ASN A 92 4.15 5.30 0.45
C ASN A 92 5.20 5.98 1.34
N ARG A 93 4.79 6.48 2.51
CA ARG A 93 5.72 6.98 3.53
C ARG A 93 6.75 5.92 3.93
N ALA A 94 6.34 4.68 4.17
CA ALA A 94 7.25 3.60 4.52
C ALA A 94 8.28 3.33 3.41
N ALA A 95 7.87 3.37 2.14
CA ALA A 95 8.77 3.22 1.00
C ALA A 95 9.83 4.34 0.97
N LEU A 96 9.41 5.60 1.15
CA LEU A 96 10.33 6.74 1.24
C LEU A 96 11.31 6.60 2.42
N LEU A 97 10.82 6.19 3.59
CA LEU A 97 11.63 5.97 4.79
C LEU A 97 12.66 4.84 4.60
N VAL A 98 12.29 3.76 3.88
CA VAL A 98 13.23 2.71 3.46
C VAL A 98 14.35 3.30 2.59
N ASP A 99 14.02 4.15 1.61
CA ASP A 99 15.01 4.76 0.72
C ASP A 99 15.88 5.80 1.43
N MET A 100 15.45 6.27 2.61
CA MET A 100 16.21 7.11 3.54
C MET A 100 16.94 6.31 4.64
N ALA A 101 16.87 4.97 4.61
CA ALA A 101 17.41 4.08 5.65
C ALA A 101 16.86 4.35 7.08
N GLN A 102 15.67 4.94 7.19
CA GLN A 102 14.96 5.17 8.45
C GLN A 102 14.11 3.95 8.80
N TRP A 103 14.77 2.83 9.04
CA TRP A 103 14.14 1.50 9.06
C TRP A 103 13.04 1.33 10.10
N ASP A 104 13.27 1.80 11.33
CA ASP A 104 12.32 1.66 12.43
C ASP A 104 11.04 2.48 12.18
N ALA A 105 11.18 3.67 11.61
CA ALA A 105 10.04 4.48 11.19
C ALA A 105 9.29 3.84 10.01
N ALA A 106 10.02 3.30 9.02
CA ALA A 106 9.44 2.59 7.90
C ALA A 106 8.65 1.36 8.35
N ARG A 107 9.22 0.57 9.27
CA ARG A 107 8.58 -0.62 9.83
C ARG A 107 7.31 -0.27 10.58
N ARG A 108 7.29 0.79 11.40
CA ARG A 108 6.06 1.27 12.07
C ARG A 108 4.98 1.61 11.06
N ALA A 109 5.30 2.46 10.08
CA ALA A 109 4.33 2.90 9.07
C ALA A 109 3.79 1.72 8.24
N ALA A 110 4.67 0.82 7.75
CA ALA A 110 4.25 -0.35 6.98
C ALA A 110 3.45 -1.36 7.82
N SER A 111 3.80 -1.57 9.09
CA SER A 111 3.06 -2.47 9.99
C SER A 111 1.62 -2.00 10.21
N GLU A 112 1.45 -0.69 10.37
CA GLU A 112 0.13 -0.08 10.49
C GLU A 112 -0.66 -0.19 9.20
N ALA A 113 -0.05 0.10 8.04
CA ALA A 113 -0.69 -0.09 6.74
C ALA A 113 -1.18 -1.54 6.54
N VAL A 114 -0.36 -2.54 6.88
CA VAL A 114 -0.75 -3.96 6.85
C VAL A 114 -1.95 -4.23 7.76
N THR A 115 -1.97 -3.65 8.96
CA THR A 115 -3.08 -3.81 9.92
C THR A 115 -4.38 -3.26 9.32
N LEU A 116 -4.36 -2.03 8.82
CA LEU A 116 -5.51 -1.40 8.18
C LEU A 116 -6.02 -2.19 6.96
N ARG A 117 -5.11 -2.72 6.13
CA ARG A 117 -5.49 -3.52 4.95
C ARG A 117 -6.04 -4.89 5.31
N ARG A 118 -5.54 -5.53 6.37
CA ARG A 118 -6.14 -6.76 6.93
C ARG A 118 -7.55 -6.49 7.47
N ASP A 119 -7.74 -5.40 8.20
CA ASP A 119 -9.05 -4.99 8.70
C ASP A 119 -10.04 -4.77 7.55
N LEU A 120 -9.63 -4.07 6.49
CA LEU A 120 -10.44 -3.84 5.30
C LEU A 120 -10.82 -5.16 4.62
N LEU A 121 -9.83 -6.02 4.35
CA LEU A 121 -10.06 -7.32 3.69
C LEU A 121 -11.00 -8.24 4.50
N ASN A 122 -10.90 -8.21 5.83
CA ASN A 122 -11.71 -9.04 6.72
C ASN A 122 -13.10 -8.47 6.99
N ALA A 123 -13.26 -7.14 7.06
CA ALA A 123 -14.53 -6.48 7.33
C ALA A 123 -15.55 -6.75 6.21
N ASP A 124 -15.10 -6.74 4.95
CA ASP A 124 -15.96 -7.03 3.81
C ASP A 124 -16.36 -8.51 3.73
N TRP A 125 -15.50 -9.41 4.19
CA TRP A 125 -15.76 -10.84 4.11
C TRP A 125 -16.60 -11.37 5.29
N SER A 126 -16.43 -10.79 6.48
CA SER A 126 -17.10 -11.25 7.71
C SER A 126 -18.54 -10.76 7.87
N GLN A 127 -18.93 -9.66 7.20
CA GLN A 127 -20.28 -9.09 7.33
C GLN A 127 -21.27 -9.55 6.24
N SER A 128 -20.83 -10.34 5.27
CA SER A 128 -21.71 -10.84 4.20
C SER A 128 -22.32 -12.21 4.53
N LYS A 129 -23.63 -12.23 4.85
CA LYS A 129 -24.45 -13.47 4.89
C LYS A 129 -24.75 -14.05 3.50
N THR A 130 -24.22 -13.47 2.44
CA THR A 130 -24.34 -13.95 1.05
C THR A 130 -22.95 -14.16 0.44
N PRO A 131 -22.72 -15.23 -0.35
CA PRO A 131 -21.42 -15.45 -0.97
C PRO A 131 -21.15 -14.37 -2.03
N VAL A 132 -19.95 -13.79 -1.96
CA VAL A 132 -19.33 -12.91 -2.96
C VAL A 132 -19.96 -11.51 -3.09
N GLN A 133 -19.58 -10.60 -2.19
CA GLN A 133 -19.68 -9.15 -2.43
C GLN A 133 -18.45 -8.73 -3.24
N ASP A 134 -18.64 -8.54 -4.54
CA ASP A 134 -17.67 -8.02 -5.53
C ASP A 134 -16.26 -8.69 -5.57
N PRO A 135 -16.06 -9.69 -6.45
CA PRO A 135 -14.74 -10.29 -6.69
C PRO A 135 -13.64 -9.29 -7.08
N ALA A 136 -13.99 -8.21 -7.78
CA ALA A 136 -13.02 -7.21 -8.22
C ALA A 136 -12.49 -6.41 -7.03
N LEU A 137 -13.37 -6.05 -6.10
CA LEU A 137 -12.99 -5.39 -4.86
C LEU A 137 -12.09 -6.27 -3.98
N TYR A 138 -12.41 -7.57 -3.85
CA TYR A 138 -11.55 -8.50 -3.14
C TYR A 138 -10.15 -8.60 -3.79
N LYS A 139 -10.08 -8.74 -5.13
CA LYS A 139 -8.80 -8.75 -5.86
C LYS A 139 -8.00 -7.48 -5.60
N SER A 140 -8.65 -6.32 -5.60
CA SER A 140 -8.03 -5.02 -5.31
C SER A 140 -7.47 -4.94 -3.89
N LEU A 141 -8.29 -5.23 -2.87
CA LEU A 141 -7.87 -5.19 -1.45
C LEU A 141 -6.73 -6.18 -1.15
N ARG A 142 -6.78 -7.36 -1.78
CA ARG A 142 -5.71 -8.36 -1.68
C ARG A 142 -4.41 -7.84 -2.28
N ALA A 143 -4.47 -7.18 -3.45
CA ALA A 143 -3.31 -6.56 -4.07
C ALA A 143 -2.70 -5.47 -3.18
N ASP A 144 -3.55 -4.62 -2.60
CA ASP A 144 -3.15 -3.54 -1.69
C ASP A 144 -2.47 -4.08 -0.41
N LEU A 145 -3.00 -5.17 0.15
CA LEU A 145 -2.39 -5.85 1.29
C LEU A 145 -1.02 -6.44 0.93
N VAL A 146 -0.89 -7.09 -0.23
CA VAL A 146 0.39 -7.62 -0.72
C VAL A 146 1.43 -6.49 -0.88
N TYR A 147 1.01 -5.35 -1.42
CA TYR A 147 1.90 -4.20 -1.59
C TYR A 147 2.42 -3.69 -0.23
N SER A 148 1.53 -3.61 0.77
CA SER A 148 1.87 -3.21 2.14
C SER A 148 2.81 -4.22 2.83
N LEU A 149 2.58 -5.51 2.62
CA LEU A 149 3.47 -6.58 3.12
C LEU A 149 4.85 -6.49 2.45
N GLY A 150 4.93 -6.15 1.17
CA GLY A 150 6.20 -5.91 0.47
C GLY A 150 6.99 -4.77 1.09
N ALA A 151 6.35 -3.65 1.42
CA ALA A 151 6.99 -2.53 2.11
C ALA A 151 7.48 -2.92 3.52
N LEU A 152 6.66 -3.67 4.28
CA LEU A 152 7.04 -4.16 5.60
C LEU A 152 8.23 -5.13 5.54
N ALA A 153 8.24 -6.04 4.56
CA ALA A 153 9.34 -6.97 4.35
C ALA A 153 10.64 -6.24 3.96
N ARG A 154 10.57 -5.18 3.14
CA ARG A 154 11.71 -4.29 2.85
C ARG A 154 12.23 -3.60 4.11
N ALA A 155 11.35 -3.08 4.97
CA ALA A 155 11.75 -2.46 6.22
C ALA A 155 12.46 -3.45 7.14
N HIS A 156 11.91 -4.65 7.34
CA HIS A 156 12.56 -5.70 8.14
C HIS A 156 13.93 -6.10 7.57
N ALA A 157 14.06 -6.25 6.25
CA ALA A 157 15.33 -6.59 5.63
C ALA A 157 16.37 -5.47 5.79
N GLY A 158 15.95 -4.20 5.70
CA GLY A 158 16.81 -3.03 5.94
C GLY A 158 17.35 -2.96 7.38
N GLU A 159 16.55 -3.38 8.37
CA GLU A 159 17.00 -3.55 9.77
C GLU A 159 17.94 -4.75 9.97
N GLY A 160 18.13 -5.60 8.96
CA GLY A 160 18.83 -6.88 9.08
C GLY A 160 17.99 -7.99 9.75
N ASN A 161 16.70 -7.75 10.00
CA ASN A 161 15.77 -8.74 10.55
C ASN A 161 15.23 -9.66 9.44
N PHE A 162 16.13 -10.49 8.89
CA PHE A 162 15.78 -11.41 7.81
C PHE A 162 14.70 -12.44 8.18
N PRO A 163 14.62 -13.00 9.41
CA PRO A 163 13.53 -13.91 9.77
C PRO A 163 12.14 -13.25 9.63
N ALA A 164 11.98 -12.01 10.10
CA ALA A 164 10.72 -11.28 9.96
C ALA A 164 10.42 -10.87 8.50
N ALA A 165 11.45 -10.51 7.74
CA ALA A 165 11.31 -10.21 6.32
C ALA A 165 10.84 -11.45 5.53
N LEU A 166 11.43 -12.63 5.79
CA LEU A 166 11.05 -13.88 5.14
C LEU A 166 9.63 -14.32 5.51
N ALA A 167 9.24 -14.19 6.78
CA ALA A 167 7.87 -14.47 7.23
C ALA A 167 6.85 -13.55 6.54
N THR A 168 7.15 -12.25 6.45
CA THR A 168 6.30 -11.28 5.76
C THR A 168 6.20 -11.56 4.25
N CYS A 169 7.31 -11.93 3.61
CA CYS A 169 7.31 -12.37 2.22
C CYS A 169 6.46 -13.63 2.00
N HIS A 170 6.54 -14.60 2.92
CA HIS A 170 5.73 -15.82 2.87
C HIS A 170 4.23 -15.49 2.92
N ASP A 171 3.79 -14.63 3.85
CA ASP A 171 2.40 -14.16 3.94
C ASP A 171 1.93 -13.53 2.62
N ALA A 172 2.75 -12.66 2.02
CA ALA A 172 2.43 -12.01 0.75
C ALA A 172 2.33 -13.02 -0.40
N LEU A 173 3.25 -13.99 -0.48
CA LEU A 173 3.24 -15.03 -1.52
C LEU A 173 2.04 -15.96 -1.39
N MET A 174 1.60 -16.27 -0.16
CA MET A 174 0.39 -17.04 0.08
C MET A 174 -0.87 -16.31 -0.43
N LEU A 175 -0.95 -14.99 -0.26
CA LEU A 175 -2.03 -14.17 -0.83
C LEU A 175 -1.99 -14.09 -2.36
N LEU A 176 -0.83 -14.32 -2.98
CA LEU A 176 -0.65 -14.31 -4.43
C LEU A 176 -0.85 -15.69 -5.07
N ARG A 177 -1.04 -16.75 -4.29
CA ARG A 177 -1.24 -18.10 -4.85
C ARG A 177 -2.38 -18.18 -5.89
N PRO A 178 -3.56 -17.58 -5.68
CA PRO A 178 -4.62 -17.59 -6.68
C PRO A 178 -4.30 -16.83 -7.98
N VAL A 179 -3.28 -15.95 -7.95
CA VAL A 179 -2.86 -15.10 -9.08
C VAL A 179 -1.96 -15.85 -10.05
N ALA A 180 -1.25 -16.87 -9.58
CA ALA A 180 -0.34 -17.64 -10.41
C ALA A 180 -1.05 -18.23 -11.66
N ASP A 181 -2.37 -18.42 -11.56
CA ASP A 181 -3.22 -18.96 -12.61
C ASP A 181 -4.03 -17.89 -13.38
N ASP A 182 -3.90 -16.60 -13.08
CA ASP A 182 -4.67 -15.51 -13.71
C ASP A 182 -3.80 -14.27 -14.03
N LYS A 183 -3.31 -14.16 -15.28
CA LYS A 183 -2.55 -12.98 -15.75
C LYS A 183 -3.36 -11.69 -15.80
N THR A 184 -4.67 -11.78 -15.84
CA THR A 184 -5.56 -10.60 -15.87
C THR A 184 -5.77 -10.04 -14.47
N ASP A 185 -5.40 -10.78 -13.44
CA ASP A 185 -5.44 -10.29 -12.07
C ASP A 185 -4.44 -9.14 -11.91
N PRO A 186 -4.88 -7.99 -11.36
CA PRO A 186 -4.03 -6.80 -11.24
C PRO A 186 -2.78 -7.04 -10.36
N ALA A 187 -2.81 -8.05 -9.48
CA ALA A 187 -1.68 -8.42 -8.65
C ALA A 187 -0.64 -9.31 -9.36
N PHE A 188 -0.83 -9.67 -10.64
CA PHE A 188 0.09 -10.55 -11.36
C PHE A 188 1.52 -9.97 -11.43
N GLY A 189 1.64 -8.67 -11.67
CA GLY A 189 2.94 -7.99 -11.63
C GLY A 189 3.60 -8.02 -10.24
N LEU A 190 2.81 -8.10 -9.16
CA LEU A 190 3.33 -8.20 -7.79
C LEU A 190 3.89 -9.59 -7.50
N LEU A 191 3.36 -10.65 -8.12
CA LEU A 191 3.87 -12.01 -7.93
C LEU A 191 5.36 -12.12 -8.33
N GLY A 192 5.73 -11.57 -9.48
CA GLY A 192 7.13 -11.54 -9.92
C GLY A 192 8.03 -10.73 -8.99
N LYS A 193 7.57 -9.54 -8.57
CA LYS A 193 8.33 -8.69 -7.65
C LYS A 193 8.54 -9.35 -6.29
N MET A 194 7.50 -9.96 -5.72
CA MET A 194 7.57 -10.61 -4.42
C MET A 194 8.41 -11.89 -4.43
N THR A 195 8.33 -12.70 -5.49
CA THR A 195 9.17 -13.92 -5.62
C THR A 195 10.65 -13.56 -5.77
N ALA A 196 10.97 -12.52 -6.56
CA ALA A 196 12.33 -12.01 -6.69
C ALA A 196 12.85 -11.45 -5.36
N PHE A 197 12.04 -10.64 -4.67
CA PHE A 197 12.42 -10.05 -3.38
C PHE A 197 12.61 -11.12 -2.30
N TYR A 198 11.71 -12.11 -2.19
CA TYR A 198 11.89 -13.25 -1.28
C TYR A 198 13.22 -13.97 -1.53
N SER A 199 13.54 -14.24 -2.80
CA SER A 199 14.81 -14.90 -3.17
C SER A 199 16.03 -14.07 -2.79
N GLN A 200 15.96 -12.74 -2.94
CA GLN A 200 17.00 -11.82 -2.49
C GLN A 200 17.19 -11.85 -0.98
N VAL A 201 16.11 -11.82 -0.20
CA VAL A 201 16.17 -11.89 1.27
C VAL A 201 16.74 -13.24 1.73
N CYS A 202 16.37 -14.35 1.09
CA CYS A 202 16.98 -15.67 1.36
C CYS A 202 18.50 -15.63 1.16
N ALA A 203 18.97 -15.06 0.04
CA ALA A 203 20.40 -14.93 -0.24
C ALA A 203 21.13 -14.09 0.82
N LEU A 204 20.55 -12.95 1.23
CA LEU A 204 21.08 -12.11 2.30
C LEU A 204 21.12 -12.84 3.65
N ALA A 205 20.16 -13.72 3.90
CA ALA A 205 20.10 -14.55 5.10
C ALA A 205 21.01 -15.80 5.05
N GLY A 206 21.73 -16.03 3.94
CA GLY A 206 22.54 -17.23 3.75
C GLY A 206 21.72 -18.52 3.56
N GLN A 207 20.46 -18.40 3.14
CA GLN A 207 19.52 -19.50 2.97
C GLN A 207 19.16 -19.69 1.50
N LYS A 208 18.75 -20.90 1.13
CA LYS A 208 18.15 -21.17 -0.19
C LYS A 208 16.65 -20.89 -0.13
N PRO A 209 16.04 -20.32 -1.19
CA PRO A 209 14.59 -20.16 -1.26
C PRO A 209 13.88 -21.50 -1.13
N ASP A 210 12.74 -21.53 -0.41
CA ASP A 210 11.95 -22.75 -0.26
C ASP A 210 11.33 -23.17 -1.60
N PRO A 211 11.73 -24.32 -2.19
CA PRO A 211 11.15 -24.81 -3.42
C PRO A 211 9.66 -25.13 -3.29
N ALA A 212 9.18 -25.57 -2.12
CA ALA A 212 7.77 -25.89 -1.90
C ALA A 212 6.87 -24.64 -1.98
N LEU A 213 7.41 -23.48 -1.58
CA LEU A 213 6.75 -22.19 -1.70
C LEU A 213 6.80 -21.66 -3.15
N LEU A 214 7.97 -21.69 -3.79
CA LEU A 214 8.17 -21.05 -5.09
C LEU A 214 7.66 -21.88 -6.27
N PHE A 215 7.82 -23.21 -6.28
CA PHE A 215 7.48 -24.01 -7.45
C PHE A 215 6.02 -23.88 -7.90
N PRO A 216 5.01 -23.95 -7.02
CA PRO A 216 3.61 -23.80 -7.45
C PRO A 216 3.34 -22.44 -8.11
N LEU A 217 3.97 -21.39 -7.58
CA LEU A 217 3.83 -20.02 -8.08
C LEU A 217 4.52 -19.84 -9.44
N LEU A 218 5.72 -20.39 -9.60
CA LEU A 218 6.50 -20.32 -10.83
C LEU A 218 5.96 -21.23 -11.93
N GLN A 219 5.35 -22.36 -11.58
CA GLN A 219 4.67 -23.25 -12.53
C GLN A 219 3.48 -22.54 -13.19
N GLY A 220 2.65 -21.81 -12.43
CA GLY A 220 1.58 -20.98 -12.99
C GLY A 220 2.13 -19.95 -14.00
N LEU A 221 3.23 -19.27 -13.64
CA LEU A 221 3.92 -18.33 -14.53
C LEU A 221 4.45 -18.98 -15.83
N ALA A 222 4.93 -20.22 -15.76
CA ALA A 222 5.56 -20.92 -16.88
C ALA A 222 4.56 -21.70 -17.77
N ALA A 223 3.55 -22.34 -17.19
CA ALA A 223 2.53 -23.12 -17.89
C ALA A 223 1.72 -22.24 -18.84
N GLN A 224 1.49 -20.98 -18.47
CA GLN A 224 0.74 -20.02 -19.29
C GLN A 224 1.59 -19.28 -20.34
N LYS A 225 2.90 -19.53 -20.45
CA LYS A 225 3.72 -19.09 -21.61
C LYS A 225 3.60 -20.05 -22.81
N ARG A 226 2.92 -21.19 -22.65
CA ARG A 226 2.82 -22.26 -23.65
C ARG A 226 1.47 -22.39 -24.35
N THR A 227 0.52 -21.48 -24.12
CA THR A 227 -0.72 -21.41 -24.93
C THR A 227 -0.42 -20.69 -26.25
N PRO A 228 -0.41 -21.38 -27.40
CA PRO A 228 -0.34 -20.73 -28.71
C PRO A 228 -1.66 -19.99 -28.98
N GLU A 229 -1.57 -18.80 -29.58
CA GLU A 229 -2.68 -18.20 -30.33
C GLU A 229 -3.01 -19.04 -31.57
#